data_AF-A0A1M5HUT6-F1
#
_entry.id   AF-A0A1M5HUT6-F1
#
_cell.length_a   1.000
_cell.length_b   1.000
_cell.length_c   1.000
_cell.angle_alpha   90.00
_cell.angle_beta   90.00
_cell.angle_gamma   90.00
#
_symmetry.space_group_name_H-M   'P 1'
#
loop_
_entity.id
_entity.type
_entity.pdbx_description
1 polymer ?
#
loop_
_entity_poly.entity_id
_entity_poly.type
_entity_poly.pdbx_seq_one_letter_code
_entity_poly.pdbx_strand_id
1 'polypeptide(L)'
;MCESLVHKVGRSKQLEAVADPGLLPLFEDWLDELERETASFLEKNPGAGPADLADALGLSRRGASFLLAKARRGAPSESEGCPP
;
A
#
# COMPACT_ATOMS: atom_id res chain seq x y z
N MET A 1 8.66 12.10 5.29
CA MET A 1 9.21 11.09 4.36
C MET A 1 8.65 9.73 4.74
N CYS A 2 7.51 9.35 4.16
CA CYS A 2 6.99 8.00 4.31
C CYS A 2 7.68 7.14 3.25
N GLU A 3 8.58 6.25 3.67
CA GLU A 3 9.21 5.31 2.74
C GLU A 3 8.13 4.42 2.12
N SER A 4 7.90 4.60 0.81
CA SER A 4 7.05 3.72 0.00
C SER A 4 7.55 2.27 0.11
N LEU A 5 6.66 1.30 -0.07
CA LEU A 5 7.06 -0.12 -0.17
C LEU A 5 8.09 -0.32 -1.28
N VAL A 6 7.97 0.48 -2.34
CA VAL A 6 8.94 0.61 -3.42
C VAL A 6 10.34 0.93 -2.90
N HIS A 7 10.46 1.84 -1.93
CA HIS A 7 11.75 2.20 -1.32
C HIS A 7 12.34 1.07 -0.45
N LYS A 8 11.52 0.15 0.05
CA LYS A 8 11.98 -1.05 0.77
C LYS A 8 12.33 -2.19 -0.19
N VAL A 9 11.62 -2.31 -1.30
CA VAL A 9 11.86 -3.32 -2.35
C VAL A 9 13.07 -2.95 -3.21
N GLY A 10 13.20 -1.70 -3.63
CA GLY A 10 14.35 -1.18 -4.40
C GLY A 10 15.67 -1.16 -3.62
N ARG A 11 15.62 -1.10 -2.27
CA ARG A 11 16.82 -1.28 -1.43
C ARG A 11 17.40 -2.69 -1.54
N SER A 12 16.60 -3.66 -1.95
CA SER A 12 17.05 -5.01 -2.23
C SER A 12 17.62 -5.04 -3.65
N LYS A 13 18.92 -4.75 -3.80
CA LYS A 13 19.69 -4.82 -5.07
C LYS A 13 19.49 -6.13 -5.86
N GLN A 14 18.90 -7.16 -5.25
CA GLN A 14 18.54 -8.41 -5.90
C GLN A 14 17.33 -8.30 -6.84
N LEU A 15 16.42 -7.32 -6.68
CA LEU A 15 15.28 -7.16 -7.58
C LEU A 15 15.63 -6.38 -8.86
N GLU A 16 16.51 -5.38 -8.77
CA GLU A 16 17.06 -4.67 -9.94
C GLU A 16 17.80 -5.61 -10.90
N ALA A 17 18.35 -6.71 -10.39
CA ALA A 17 19.05 -7.71 -11.19
C ALA A 17 18.11 -8.71 -11.92
N VAL A 18 16.80 -8.69 -11.61
CA VAL A 18 15.83 -9.72 -12.08
C VAL A 18 14.63 -9.11 -12.80
N ALA A 19 14.25 -7.86 -12.50
CA ALA A 19 13.17 -7.17 -13.19
C ALA A 19 13.67 -6.46 -14.45
N ASP A 20 13.00 -6.69 -15.57
CA ASP A 20 13.12 -5.84 -16.76
C ASP A 20 12.96 -4.37 -16.33
N PRO A 21 13.87 -3.46 -16.71
CA PRO A 21 13.81 -2.05 -16.30
C PRO A 21 12.48 -1.36 -16.69
N GLY A 22 11.74 -1.88 -17.67
CA GLY A 22 10.40 -1.39 -18.00
C GLY A 22 9.28 -1.90 -17.09
N LEU A 23 9.49 -2.98 -16.34
CA LEU A 23 8.47 -3.63 -15.50
C LEU A 23 8.34 -2.99 -14.12
N LEU A 24 9.45 -2.45 -13.59
CA LEU A 24 9.45 -1.86 -12.25
C LEU A 24 8.47 -0.67 -12.15
N PRO A 25 8.46 0.32 -13.06
CA PRO A 25 7.48 1.41 -13.01
C PRO A 25 6.02 0.92 -13.09
N LEU A 26 5.75 -0.11 -13.92
CA LEU A 26 4.41 -0.69 -14.03
C LEU A 26 3.95 -1.35 -12.72
N PHE A 27 4.87 -1.99 -12.02
CA PHE A 27 4.59 -2.57 -10.70
C PHE A 27 4.35 -1.48 -9.65
N GLU A 28 5.12 -0.40 -9.69
CA GLU A 28 4.95 0.76 -8.80
C GLU A 28 3.59 1.43 -9.01
N ASP A 29 3.23 1.72 -10.26
CA ASP A 29 1.94 2.33 -10.62
C ASP A 29 0.76 1.45 -10.17
N TRP A 30 0.84 0.14 -10.41
CA TRP A 30 -0.17 -0.83 -9.97
C TRP A 30 -0.30 -0.89 -8.45
N LEU A 31 0.83 -0.87 -7.72
CA LEU A 31 0.81 -0.92 -6.26
C LEU A 31 0.21 0.36 -5.66
N ASP A 32 0.54 1.52 -6.22
CA ASP A 32 -0.02 2.81 -5.81
C ASP A 32 -1.52 2.89 -6.08
N GLU A 33 -2.01 2.34 -7.19
CA GLU A 33 -3.44 2.21 -7.47
C GLU A 33 -4.14 1.33 -6.45
N LEU A 34 -3.58 0.16 -6.15
CA LEU A 34 -4.14 -0.78 -5.17
C LEU A 34 -4.24 -0.16 -3.76
N GLU A 35 -3.27 0.69 -3.39
CA GLU A 35 -3.30 1.43 -2.13
C GLU A 35 -4.41 2.48 -2.08
N ARG A 36 -4.64 3.20 -3.19
CA ARG A 36 -5.76 4.16 -3.30
C ARG A 36 -7.12 3.45 -3.22
N GLU A 37 -7.27 2.32 -3.89
CA GLU A 37 -8.50 1.53 -3.83
C GLU A 37 -8.75 0.98 -2.44
N THR A 38 -7.69 0.51 -1.76
CA THR A 38 -7.78 0.08 -0.36
C THR A 38 -8.25 1.22 0.55
N ALA A 39 -7.69 2.42 0.41
CA ALA A 39 -8.11 3.57 1.20
C ALA A 39 -9.58 3.92 0.93
N SER A 40 -10.00 4.01 -0.34
CA SER A 40 -11.38 4.30 -0.71
C SER A 40 -12.36 3.24 -0.18
N PHE A 41 -11.97 1.97 -0.19
CA PHE A 41 -12.78 0.89 0.37
C PHE A 41 -12.98 1.05 1.88
N LEU A 42 -11.91 1.37 2.62
CA LEU A 42 -11.95 1.53 4.08
C LEU A 42 -12.74 2.78 4.51
N GLU A 43 -12.69 3.86 3.73
CA GLU A 43 -13.52 5.04 3.94
C GLU A 43 -15.02 4.73 3.80
N LYS A 44 -15.39 3.91 2.81
CA LYS A 44 -16.77 3.51 2.56
C LYS A 44 -17.28 2.43 3.53
N ASN A 45 -16.37 1.62 4.08
CA ASN A 45 -16.69 0.47 4.91
C ASN A 45 -15.91 0.53 6.24
N PRO A 46 -16.24 1.48 7.13
CA PRO A 46 -15.56 1.61 8.41
C PRO A 46 -15.71 0.32 9.23
N GLY A 47 -14.58 -0.22 9.70
CA GLY A 47 -14.55 -1.48 10.45
C GLY A 47 -14.43 -2.75 9.62
N ALA A 48 -14.38 -2.65 8.28
CA ALA A 48 -14.15 -3.80 7.41
C ALA A 48 -12.85 -4.55 7.75
N GLY A 49 -12.94 -5.87 7.70
CA GLY A 49 -11.84 -6.78 8.00
C GLY A 49 -11.08 -7.25 6.76
N PRO A 50 -10.04 -8.08 6.94
CA PRO A 50 -9.25 -8.62 5.83
C PRO A 50 -10.01 -9.50 4.85
N ALA A 51 -11.10 -10.15 5.28
CA ALA A 51 -11.93 -10.95 4.38
C ALA A 51 -12.72 -10.04 3.43
N ASP A 52 -13.36 -8.99 3.96
CA ASP A 52 -14.16 -8.04 3.17
C ASP A 52 -13.31 -7.33 2.12
N LEU A 53 -12.10 -6.90 2.50
CA LEU A 53 -11.16 -6.28 1.57
C LEU A 53 -10.65 -7.27 0.51
N ALA A 54 -10.41 -8.52 0.89
CA ALA A 54 -9.97 -9.56 -0.04
C ALA A 54 -11.01 -9.81 -1.12
N ASP A 55 -12.27 -9.95 -0.72
CA ASP A 55 -13.37 -10.20 -1.64
C ASP A 55 -13.65 -8.99 -2.53
N ALA A 56 -13.55 -7.76 -1.99
CA ALA A 56 -13.80 -6.53 -2.73
C ALA A 56 -12.74 -6.20 -3.78
N LEU A 57 -11.46 -6.45 -3.49
CA LEU A 57 -10.34 -6.10 -4.39
C LEU A 57 -9.74 -7.32 -5.12
N GLY A 58 -10.37 -8.49 -5.01
CA GLY A 58 -9.88 -9.72 -5.66
C GLY A 58 -8.51 -10.17 -5.14
N LEU A 59 -8.20 -9.90 -3.87
CA LEU A 59 -6.92 -10.22 -3.26
C LEU A 59 -6.95 -11.54 -2.52
N SER A 60 -5.77 -12.13 -2.32
CA SER A 60 -5.65 -13.17 -1.29
C SER A 60 -5.89 -12.56 0.11
N ARG A 61 -6.42 -13.36 1.04
CA ARG A 61 -6.58 -12.95 2.45
C ARG A 61 -5.28 -12.43 3.08
N ARG A 62 -4.13 -13.00 2.70
CA ARG A 62 -2.81 -12.55 3.18
C ARG A 62 -2.46 -11.17 2.64
N GLY A 63 -2.72 -10.92 1.35
CA GLY A 63 -2.54 -9.61 0.72
C GLY A 63 -3.43 -8.54 1.36
N ALA A 64 -4.72 -8.85 1.53
CA ALA A 64 -5.65 -7.95 2.20
C ALA A 64 -5.25 -7.65 3.65
N SER A 65 -4.83 -8.67 4.41
CA SER A 65 -4.31 -8.49 5.78
C SER A 65 -3.09 -7.56 5.81
N PHE A 66 -2.19 -7.71 4.85
CA PHE A 66 -1.01 -6.86 4.72
C PHE A 66 -1.38 -5.41 4.41
N LEU A 67 -2.26 -5.17 3.43
CA LEU A 67 -2.69 -3.82 3.04
C LEU A 67 -3.44 -3.12 4.17
N LEU A 68 -4.32 -3.81 4.90
CA LEU A 68 -4.98 -3.28 6.10
C LEU A 68 -3.98 -2.88 7.18
N ALA A 69 -3.00 -3.74 7.46
CA ALA A 69 -1.96 -3.43 8.44
C ALA A 69 -1.10 -2.23 8.00
N LYS A 70 -0.84 -2.09 6.69
CA LYS A 70 -0.13 -0.96 6.12
C LYS A 70 -0.94 0.34 6.22
N ALA A 71 -2.20 0.33 5.79
CA ALA A 71 -3.08 1.50 5.83
C ALA A 71 -3.22 2.07 7.25
N ARG A 72 -3.37 1.19 8.25
CA ARG A 72 -3.46 1.58 9.66
C ARG A 72 -2.17 2.18 10.23
N ARG A 73 -1.01 1.86 9.65
CA ARG A 73 0.29 2.45 10.03
C ARG A 73 0.59 3.76 9.30
N GLY A 74 -0.04 3.99 8.15
CA GLY A 74 0.19 5.12 7.26
C GLY A 74 -0.83 6.26 7.36
N ALA A 75 -1.86 6.14 8.20
CA ALA A 75 -2.76 7.26 8.47
C ALA A 75 -1.96 8.39 9.13
N PRO A 76 -1.79 9.57 8.49
CA PRO A 76 -1.25 10.71 9.18
C PRO A 76 -2.21 11.04 10.32
N SER A 77 -1.70 11.05 11.55
CA SER A 77 -2.32 11.82 12.61
C SER A 77 -2.32 13.28 12.15
N GLU A 78 -3.47 13.81 11.76
CA GLU A 78 -3.72 15.26 11.78
C GLU A 78 -3.58 15.74 13.23
N SER A 79 -2.34 15.98 13.67
CA SER A 79 -2.02 16.80 14.83
C SER A 79 -0.51 16.92 14.93
N GLU A 80 0.07 17.91 14.25
CA GLU A 80 1.16 18.69 14.85
C GLU A 80 1.25 20.01 14.10
N GLY A 81 0.84 21.08 14.81
CA GLY A 81 0.83 22.42 14.30
C GLY A 81 2.23 22.87 13.91
N CYS A 82 2.26 23.70 12.87
CA CYS A 82 3.41 24.53 12.55
C CYS A 82 3.52 25.65 13.60
N PRO A 83 4.61 25.77 14.39
CA PRO A 83 5.05 27.07 14.86
C PRO A 83 6.06 27.66 13.87
N PRO A 84 6.19 29.00 13.85
CA PRO A 84 6.91 29.74 12.81
C PRO A 84 8.40 29.41 12.73
#